data_AF-A0A948WWJ1-F1
#
_entry.id   AF-A0A948WWJ1-F1
#
_cell.length_a   1.000
_cell.length_b   1.000
_cell.length_c   1.000
_cell.angle_alpha   90.00
_cell.angle_beta   90.00
_cell.angle_gamma   90.00
#
_symmetry.space_group_name_H-M   'P 1'
#
loop_
_entity.id
_entity.type
_entity.pdbx_description
1 polymer ?
#
loop_
_entity_poly.entity_id
_entity_poly.type
_entity_poly.pdbx_seq_one_letter_code
_entity_poly.pdbx_strand_id
1 'polypeptide(L)'
;MKRCPRCNEMLPLLSKVCPVCGAVVESEDSLTAEDMANSLEYILHDIKEIPVPGFVAGMSRLSVFIVPIISIFLLIIAWISSAGLFWILFVLSLIWSVWVIVKKFKGTFKADMAERDFKKLKNDYEMTARIAKRDFGENKEVKKLLADISTQISDVEESWNREIRKNVFIWIAILAVIIILSTTGTCSVSSIVKENTVSEVVDKSDWKENVKAYLSASEQEQDNPEYRLTVVNEIITAGQMSEAEKFFLDNLMGKIGDMECAKVIVMAYVNNGDKDNAKTFVKKCTAMRYKSDIQKLENLLK
;
A
#
# COMPACT_ATOMS: atom_id res chain seq x y z
N MET A 1 61.06 29.87 -1.68
CA MET A 1 60.41 29.40 -2.92
C MET A 1 61.27 28.30 -3.51
N LYS A 2 60.69 27.14 -3.80
CA LYS A 2 61.43 26.02 -4.42
C LYS A 2 61.60 26.30 -5.91
N ARG A 3 62.79 26.01 -6.45
CA ARG A 3 63.08 26.05 -7.90
C ARG A 3 63.11 24.63 -8.42
N CYS A 4 62.74 24.45 -9.68
CA CYS A 4 62.82 23.14 -10.29
C CYS A 4 64.29 22.73 -10.54
N PRO A 5 64.70 21.51 -10.18
CA PRO A 5 66.07 21.02 -10.39
C PRO A 5 66.43 20.82 -11.88
N ARG A 6 65.43 20.81 -12.78
CA ARG A 6 65.62 20.54 -14.22
C ARG A 6 65.51 21.78 -15.10
N CYS A 7 64.53 22.65 -14.83
CA CYS A 7 64.24 23.88 -15.60
C CYS A 7 64.75 25.16 -14.90
N ASN A 8 65.13 25.09 -13.61
CA ASN A 8 65.47 26.22 -12.72
C ASN A 8 64.42 27.33 -12.57
N GLU A 9 63.21 27.08 -13.07
CA GLU A 9 62.04 27.95 -12.98
C GLU A 9 61.42 27.93 -11.59
N MET A 10 60.66 28.97 -11.25
CA MET A 10 59.96 29.04 -9.95
C MET A 10 58.75 28.12 -9.95
N LEU A 11 58.65 27.28 -8.91
CA LEU A 11 57.49 26.40 -8.73
C LEU A 11 56.31 27.17 -8.12
N PRO A 12 55.06 26.88 -8.55
CA PRO A 12 53.86 27.40 -7.88
C PRO A 12 53.80 26.94 -6.42
N LEU A 13 53.27 27.78 -5.52
CA LEU A 13 53.22 27.49 -4.07
C LEU A 13 52.46 26.19 -3.71
N LEU A 14 51.55 25.73 -4.58
CA LEU A 14 50.65 24.60 -4.34
C LEU A 14 50.87 23.41 -5.29
N SER A 15 51.75 23.54 -6.29
CA SER A 15 52.01 22.49 -7.28
C SER A 15 53.43 21.98 -7.17
N LYS A 16 53.59 20.65 -7.21
CA LYS A 16 54.89 19.98 -7.20
C LYS A 16 55.49 19.79 -8.59
N VAL A 17 54.77 20.18 -9.65
CA VAL A 17 55.17 20.00 -11.05
C VAL A 17 55.75 21.31 -11.61
N CYS A 18 56.93 21.28 -12.25
CA CYS A 18 57.44 22.44 -13.03
C CYS A 18 56.51 22.64 -14.23
N PRO A 19 55.84 23.81 -14.37
CA PRO A 19 54.91 24.07 -15.48
C PRO A 19 55.60 24.15 -16.85
N VAL A 20 56.93 24.21 -16.88
CA VAL A 20 57.73 24.36 -18.12
C VAL A 20 58.35 23.03 -18.57
N CYS A 21 58.74 22.14 -17.65
CA CYS A 21 59.42 20.89 -18.01
C CYS A 21 58.77 19.62 -17.45
N GLY A 22 57.68 19.74 -16.70
CA GLY A 22 56.93 18.61 -16.15
C GLY A 22 57.63 17.81 -15.06
N ALA A 23 58.81 18.24 -14.60
CA ALA A 23 59.52 17.55 -13.55
C ALA A 23 58.78 17.71 -12.21
N VAL A 24 58.47 16.58 -11.58
CA VAL A 24 57.92 16.51 -10.23
C VAL A 24 59.07 16.68 -9.23
N VAL A 25 58.96 17.66 -8.35
CA VAL A 25 59.96 17.91 -7.31
C VAL A 25 59.53 17.20 -6.03
N GLU A 26 60.17 16.08 -5.75
CA GLU A 26 60.02 15.36 -4.48
C GLU A 26 60.60 16.20 -3.34
N SER A 27 59.90 16.24 -2.22
CA SER A 27 60.37 16.81 -0.97
C SER A 27 60.34 15.77 0.13
N GLU A 28 61.23 15.89 1.13
CA GLU A 28 61.42 14.87 2.17
C GLU A 28 60.13 14.49 2.93
N ASP A 29 59.13 15.40 3.01
CA ASP A 29 57.82 15.17 3.65
C ASP A 29 56.65 14.92 2.67
N SER A 30 56.90 14.75 1.36
CA SER A 30 55.82 14.60 0.37
C SER A 30 55.51 13.15 0.02
N LEU A 31 54.23 12.79 0.08
CA LEU A 31 53.64 11.60 -0.54
C LEU A 31 54.24 11.35 -1.93
N THR A 32 54.79 10.16 -2.13
CA THR A 32 55.33 9.72 -3.42
C THR A 32 54.18 9.43 -4.40
N ALA A 33 54.50 9.33 -5.69
CA ALA A 33 53.52 8.92 -6.70
C ALA A 33 52.97 7.51 -6.42
N GLU A 34 53.81 6.64 -5.86
CA GLU A 34 53.46 5.26 -5.49
C GLU A 34 52.53 5.22 -4.28
N ASP A 35 52.80 6.00 -3.23
CA ASP A 35 51.90 6.12 -2.07
C ASP A 35 50.51 6.62 -2.47
N MET A 36 50.47 7.52 -3.44
CA MET A 36 49.21 8.05 -3.95
C MET A 36 48.45 7.05 -4.82
N ALA A 37 49.16 6.28 -5.65
CA ALA A 37 48.56 5.18 -6.39
C ALA A 37 47.98 4.13 -5.44
N ASN A 38 48.74 3.73 -4.41
CA ASN A 38 48.30 2.80 -3.37
C ASN A 38 47.05 3.31 -2.64
N SER A 39 46.99 4.61 -2.32
CA SER A 39 45.80 5.21 -1.71
C SER A 39 44.57 5.16 -2.61
N LEU A 40 44.73 5.41 -3.92
CA LEU A 40 43.62 5.33 -4.88
C LEU A 40 43.15 3.88 -5.08
N GLU A 41 44.08 2.92 -5.13
CA GLU A 41 43.77 1.49 -5.23
C GLU A 41 43.08 0.98 -3.97
N TYR A 42 43.48 1.45 -2.78
CA TYR A 42 42.81 1.13 -1.52
C TYR A 42 41.36 1.62 -1.52
N ILE A 43 41.11 2.87 -1.94
CA ILE A 43 39.73 3.39 -2.06
C ILE A 43 38.92 2.58 -3.07
N LEU A 44 39.51 2.20 -4.21
CA LEU A 44 38.84 1.35 -5.21
C LEU A 44 38.50 -0.04 -4.65
N HIS A 45 39.42 -0.63 -3.90
CA HIS A 45 39.21 -1.91 -3.23
C HIS A 45 38.02 -1.83 -2.29
N ASP A 46 37.99 -0.84 -1.39
CA ASP A 46 36.90 -0.66 -0.45
C ASP A 46 35.56 -0.38 -1.17
N ILE A 47 35.56 0.36 -2.29
CA ILE A 47 34.36 0.58 -3.11
C ILE A 47 33.83 -0.75 -3.66
N LYS A 48 34.72 -1.65 -4.10
CA LYS A 48 34.34 -2.96 -4.65
C LYS A 48 33.85 -3.94 -3.58
N GLU A 49 34.31 -3.79 -2.34
CA GLU A 49 33.83 -4.61 -1.23
C GLU A 49 32.40 -4.27 -0.79
N ILE A 50 31.89 -3.07 -1.12
CA ILE A 50 30.54 -2.69 -0.73
C ILE A 50 29.53 -3.61 -1.44
N PRO A 51 28.73 -4.38 -0.69
CA PRO A 51 27.84 -5.37 -1.29
C PRO A 51 26.76 -4.68 -2.13
N VAL A 52 26.51 -5.23 -3.32
CA VAL A 52 25.43 -4.75 -4.19
C VAL A 52 24.09 -4.78 -3.45
N PRO A 53 23.24 -3.74 -3.64
CA PRO A 53 21.98 -3.63 -2.94
C PRO A 53 21.04 -4.77 -3.33
N GLY A 54 20.81 -5.69 -2.39
CA GLY A 54 19.90 -6.82 -2.58
C GLY A 54 18.41 -6.43 -2.59
N PHE A 55 17.55 -7.42 -2.79
CA PHE A 55 16.08 -7.25 -2.87
C PHE A 55 15.48 -6.46 -1.69
N VAL A 56 15.98 -6.68 -0.47
CA VAL A 56 15.53 -6.00 0.76
C VAL A 56 15.89 -4.51 0.76
N ALA A 57 16.95 -4.10 0.05
CA ALA A 57 17.29 -2.70 -0.10
C ALA A 57 16.19 -1.93 -0.85
N GLY A 58 15.62 -2.52 -1.90
CA GLY A 58 14.45 -1.98 -2.60
C GLY A 58 13.24 -1.80 -1.67
N MET A 59 12.97 -2.81 -0.83
CA MET A 59 11.90 -2.76 0.17
C MET A 59 12.10 -1.61 1.15
N SER A 60 13.31 -1.44 1.69
CA SER A 60 13.61 -0.41 2.67
C SER A 60 13.39 1.00 2.14
N ARG A 61 13.67 1.23 0.85
CA ARG A 61 13.42 2.52 0.20
C ARG A 61 11.93 2.83 0.11
N LEU A 62 11.10 1.84 -0.21
CA LEU A 62 9.65 2.02 -0.30
C LEU A 62 8.95 1.90 1.06
N SER A 63 9.60 1.36 2.09
CA SER A 63 9.01 1.09 3.40
C SER A 63 8.36 2.31 4.06
N VAL A 64 8.90 3.51 3.83
CA VAL A 64 8.32 4.77 4.35
C VAL A 64 6.99 5.13 3.73
N PHE A 65 6.68 4.61 2.54
CA PHE A 65 5.37 4.79 1.91
C PHE A 65 4.47 3.58 2.16
N ILE A 66 5.01 2.37 2.06
CA ILE A 66 4.24 1.13 2.19
C ILE A 66 3.64 1.00 3.60
N VAL A 67 4.44 1.18 4.64
CA VAL A 67 3.99 0.97 6.02
C VAL A 67 2.85 1.91 6.45
N PRO A 68 2.88 3.23 6.17
CA PRO A 68 1.74 4.08 6.48
C PRO A 68 0.51 3.77 5.62
N ILE A 69 0.67 3.39 4.35
CA ILE A 69 -0.45 2.96 3.51
C ILE A 69 -1.15 1.73 4.14
N ILE A 70 -0.37 0.75 4.61
CA ILE A 70 -0.91 -0.43 5.31
C ILE A 70 -1.63 -0.02 6.60
N SER A 71 -1.05 0.91 7.37
CA SER A 71 -1.68 1.41 8.60
C SER A 71 -3.04 2.07 8.31
N ILE A 72 -3.12 2.89 7.26
CA ILE A 72 -4.39 3.51 6.82
C ILE A 72 -5.39 2.43 6.36
N PHE A 73 -4.94 1.42 5.62
CA PHE A 73 -5.78 0.33 5.17
C PHE A 73 -6.38 -0.46 6.36
N LEU A 74 -5.57 -0.77 7.36
CA LEU A 74 -6.03 -1.43 8.59
C LEU A 74 -7.02 -0.56 9.38
N LEU A 75 -6.83 0.76 9.39
CA LEU A 75 -7.78 1.69 10.00
C LEU A 75 -9.15 1.64 9.32
N ILE A 76 -9.18 1.63 7.99
CA ILE A 76 -10.42 1.55 7.20
C ILE A 76 -11.16 0.23 7.49
N ILE A 77 -10.43 -0.89 7.53
CA ILE A 77 -11.03 -2.20 7.86
C ILE A 77 -11.54 -2.22 9.31
N ALA A 78 -10.80 -1.65 10.25
CA ALA A 78 -11.21 -1.58 11.65
C ALA A 78 -12.53 -0.80 11.83
N TRP A 79 -12.70 0.27 11.05
CA TRP A 79 -13.92 1.07 11.03
C TRP A 79 -15.13 0.29 10.50
N ILE A 80 -14.96 -0.47 9.41
CA ILE A 80 -16.06 -1.20 8.78
C ILE A 80 -16.43 -2.45 9.60
N SER A 81 -15.44 -3.21 10.07
CA SER A 81 -15.67 -4.52 10.65
C SER A 81 -16.20 -4.47 12.09
N SER A 82 -16.07 -3.34 12.81
CA SER A 82 -16.33 -3.21 14.26
C SER A 82 -15.56 -4.21 15.17
N ALA A 83 -14.70 -5.06 14.59
CA ALA A 83 -13.93 -6.05 15.31
C ALA A 83 -12.71 -5.42 15.99
N GLY A 84 -12.58 -5.63 17.31
CA GLY A 84 -11.49 -5.09 18.12
C GLY A 84 -10.09 -5.54 17.69
N LEU A 85 -9.97 -6.68 16.99
CA LEU A 85 -8.69 -7.20 16.47
C LEU A 85 -8.01 -6.20 15.53
N PHE A 86 -8.76 -5.56 14.63
CA PHE A 86 -8.19 -4.65 13.64
C PHE A 86 -7.68 -3.35 14.26
N TRP A 87 -8.29 -2.91 15.37
CA TRP A 87 -7.79 -1.78 16.16
C TRP A 87 -6.42 -2.09 16.78
N ILE A 88 -6.24 -3.29 17.32
CA ILE A 88 -4.95 -3.73 17.88
C ILE A 88 -3.87 -3.77 16.78
N LEU A 89 -4.19 -4.36 15.62
CA LEU A 89 -3.28 -4.41 14.47
C LEU A 89 -2.94 -3.02 13.94
N PHE A 90 -3.90 -2.10 13.91
CA PHE A 90 -3.67 -0.71 13.52
C PHE A 90 -2.66 -0.03 14.45
N VAL A 91 -2.84 -0.14 15.77
CA VAL A 91 -1.93 0.47 16.75
C VAL A 91 -0.51 -0.09 16.62
N LEU A 92 -0.37 -1.41 16.48
CA LEU A 92 0.93 -2.05 16.26
C LEU A 92 1.59 -1.57 14.95
N SER A 93 0.81 -1.49 13.88
CA SER A 93 1.27 -1.00 12.57
C SER A 93 1.72 0.47 12.64
N LEU A 94 0.99 1.31 13.38
CA LEU A 94 1.33 2.72 13.56
C LEU A 94 2.66 2.88 14.32
N ILE A 95 2.85 2.15 15.42
CA ILE A 95 4.11 2.14 16.18
C ILE A 95 5.27 1.69 15.27
N TRP A 96 5.07 0.65 14.48
CA TRP A 96 6.06 0.18 13.52
C TRP A 96 6.38 1.22 12.45
N SER A 97 5.35 1.92 11.93
CA SER A 97 5.50 3.00 10.96
C SER A 97 6.40 4.11 11.48
N VAL A 98 6.14 4.59 12.70
CA VAL A 98 6.96 5.62 13.35
C VAL A 98 8.40 5.14 13.52
N TRP A 99 8.60 3.90 13.97
CA TRP A 99 9.93 3.33 14.14
C TRP A 99 10.72 3.24 12.82
N VAL A 100 10.09 2.77 11.74
CA VAL A 100 10.71 2.69 10.40
C VAL A 100 11.09 4.07 9.89
N ILE A 101 10.19 5.05 10.01
CA ILE A 101 10.44 6.44 9.59
C ILE A 101 11.63 7.00 10.37
N VAL A 102 11.65 6.88 11.69
CA VAL A 102 12.76 7.37 12.53
C VAL A 102 14.08 6.70 12.15
N LYS A 103 14.10 5.38 11.96
CA LYS A 103 15.32 4.67 11.55
C LYS A 103 15.84 5.12 10.20
N LYS A 104 14.95 5.42 9.25
CA LYS A 104 15.32 5.92 7.93
C LYS A 104 15.84 7.36 7.98
N PHE A 105 15.21 8.24 8.77
CA PHE A 105 15.73 9.61 8.98
C PHE A 105 17.09 9.63 9.67
N LYS A 106 17.34 8.70 10.60
CA LYS A 106 18.68 8.50 11.18
C LYS A 106 19.66 7.83 10.19
N GLY A 107 19.15 7.28 9.08
CA GLY A 107 19.90 6.50 8.10
C GLY A 107 20.65 5.32 8.72
N THR A 108 20.02 4.69 9.72
CA THR A 108 20.53 3.48 10.41
C THR A 108 20.11 2.20 9.70
N PHE A 109 19.41 2.31 8.57
CA PHE A 109 19.03 1.17 7.76
C PHE A 109 20.26 0.64 7.01
N LYS A 110 20.44 -0.68 6.98
CA LYS A 110 21.61 -1.30 6.33
C LYS A 110 21.80 -0.86 4.87
N ALA A 111 20.71 -0.73 4.13
CA ALA A 111 20.74 -0.25 2.74
C ALA A 111 21.20 1.22 2.62
N ASP A 112 20.77 2.07 3.55
CA ASP A 112 21.14 3.49 3.57
C ASP A 112 22.60 3.69 4.04
N MET A 113 23.11 2.80 4.91
CA MET A 113 24.52 2.79 5.31
C MET A 113 25.43 2.47 4.13
N ALA A 114 25.16 1.41 3.38
CA ALA A 114 25.97 1.04 2.22
C ALA A 114 25.99 2.14 1.14
N GLU A 115 24.86 2.81 0.89
CA GLU A 115 24.82 3.97 -0.02
C GLU A 115 25.61 5.17 0.52
N ARG A 116 25.57 5.41 1.83
CA ARG A 116 26.34 6.48 2.47
C ARG A 116 27.83 6.20 2.42
N ASP A 117 28.23 4.97 2.68
CA ASP A 117 29.63 4.54 2.65
C ASP A 117 30.17 4.65 1.22
N PHE A 118 29.41 4.20 0.22
CA PHE A 118 29.76 4.39 -1.19
C PHE A 118 29.94 5.87 -1.55
N LYS A 119 29.01 6.74 -1.16
CA LYS A 119 29.12 8.19 -1.39
C LYS A 119 30.33 8.81 -0.69
N LYS A 120 30.66 8.34 0.52
CA LYS A 120 31.82 8.80 1.29
C LYS A 120 33.11 8.41 0.57
N LEU A 121 33.26 7.14 0.21
CA LEU A 121 34.44 6.67 -0.53
C LEU A 121 34.58 7.34 -1.90
N LYS A 122 33.47 7.56 -2.62
CA LYS A 122 33.50 8.30 -3.89
C LYS A 122 34.01 9.74 -3.68
N ASN A 123 33.59 10.41 -2.62
CA ASN A 123 34.08 11.74 -2.29
C ASN A 123 35.57 11.74 -1.89
N ASP A 124 36.00 10.74 -1.13
CA ASP A 124 37.41 10.55 -0.75
C ASP A 124 38.27 10.28 -2.00
N TYR A 125 37.77 9.49 -2.95
CA TYR A 125 38.37 9.29 -4.26
C TYR A 125 38.46 10.61 -5.04
N GLU A 126 37.38 11.38 -5.16
CA GLU A 126 37.40 12.65 -5.89
C GLU A 126 38.40 13.65 -5.30
N MET A 127 38.50 13.70 -3.97
CA MET A 127 39.48 14.52 -3.28
C MET A 127 40.90 14.07 -3.60
N THR A 128 41.17 12.77 -3.49
CA THR A 128 42.49 12.18 -3.77
C THR A 128 42.88 12.33 -5.24
N ALA A 129 41.93 12.14 -6.15
CA ALA A 129 42.12 12.32 -7.59
C ALA A 129 42.45 13.78 -7.96
N ARG A 130 41.84 14.77 -7.29
CA ARG A 130 42.19 16.19 -7.48
C ARG A 130 43.61 16.49 -7.00
N ILE A 131 44.02 15.94 -5.86
CA ILE A 131 45.38 16.08 -5.33
C ILE A 131 46.37 15.42 -6.30
N ALA A 132 46.07 14.22 -6.80
CA ALA A 132 46.88 13.50 -7.78
C ALA A 132 47.05 14.28 -9.08
N LYS A 133 45.96 14.86 -9.59
CA LYS A 133 46.01 15.69 -10.78
C LYS A 133 46.81 16.98 -10.57
N ARG A 134 46.77 17.57 -9.37
CA ARG A 134 47.53 18.77 -9.01
C ARG A 134 49.03 18.48 -8.87
N ASP A 135 49.37 17.40 -8.20
CA ASP A 135 50.75 17.09 -7.82
C ASP A 135 51.49 16.28 -8.90
N PHE A 136 50.78 15.51 -9.73
CA PHE A 136 51.35 14.56 -10.70
C PHE A 136 50.65 14.55 -12.08
N GLY A 137 49.83 15.56 -12.40
CA GLY A 137 48.95 15.55 -13.57
C GLY A 137 49.61 15.46 -14.95
N GLU A 138 50.92 15.75 -15.05
CA GLU A 138 51.68 15.58 -16.30
C GLU A 138 52.23 14.15 -16.50
N ASN A 139 52.26 13.31 -15.45
CA ASN A 139 52.69 11.94 -15.58
C ASN A 139 51.62 11.11 -16.32
N LYS A 140 52.00 10.51 -17.46
CA LYS A 140 51.13 9.68 -18.29
C LYS A 140 50.58 8.47 -17.54
N GLU A 141 51.37 7.86 -16.65
CA GLU A 141 50.98 6.68 -15.87
C GLU A 141 49.90 7.02 -14.85
N VAL A 142 50.10 8.09 -14.08
CA VAL A 142 49.11 8.58 -13.09
C VAL A 142 47.81 8.98 -13.79
N LYS A 143 47.89 9.64 -14.95
CA LYS A 143 46.70 9.98 -15.73
C LYS A 143 45.94 8.74 -16.23
N LYS A 144 46.66 7.70 -16.66
CA LYS A 144 46.06 6.43 -17.10
C LYS A 144 45.39 5.71 -15.92
N LEU A 145 46.05 5.65 -14.77
CA LEU A 145 45.53 5.04 -13.55
C LEU A 145 44.27 5.78 -13.04
N LEU A 146 44.29 7.11 -13.02
CA LEU A 146 43.11 7.90 -12.65
C LEU A 146 41.92 7.65 -13.58
N ALA A 147 42.16 7.55 -14.89
CA ALA A 147 41.11 7.26 -15.87
C ALA A 147 40.57 5.83 -15.76
N ASP A 148 41.43 4.86 -15.47
CA ASP A 148 41.03 3.47 -15.25
C ASP A 148 40.18 3.34 -13.98
N ILE A 149 40.65 3.89 -12.86
CA ILE A 149 39.92 3.86 -11.59
C ILE A 149 38.59 4.62 -11.69
N SER A 150 38.55 5.77 -12.37
CA SER A 150 37.30 6.51 -12.55
C SER A 150 36.27 5.71 -13.34
N THR A 151 36.71 4.98 -14.37
CA THR A 151 35.86 4.11 -15.17
C THR A 151 35.32 2.97 -14.32
N GLN A 152 36.19 2.30 -13.55
CA GLN A 152 35.76 1.21 -12.66
C GLN A 152 34.76 1.68 -11.58
N ILE A 153 34.95 2.86 -10.98
CA ILE A 153 34.00 3.42 -10.01
C ILE A 153 32.66 3.73 -10.70
N SER A 154 32.69 4.28 -11.91
CA SER A 154 31.48 4.56 -12.69
C SER A 154 30.73 3.27 -13.05
N ASP A 155 31.43 2.21 -13.43
CA ASP A 155 30.83 0.90 -13.73
C ASP A 155 30.15 0.30 -12.48
N VAL A 156 30.80 0.39 -11.32
CA VAL A 156 30.20 -0.02 -10.03
C VAL A 156 28.94 0.80 -9.73
N GLU A 157 28.98 2.12 -9.88
CA GLU A 157 27.82 3.00 -9.67
C GLU A 157 26.66 2.65 -10.60
N GLU A 158 26.93 2.39 -11.88
CA GLU A 158 25.90 2.04 -12.83
C GLU A 158 25.26 0.68 -12.51
N SER A 159 26.09 -0.31 -12.16
CA SER A 159 25.62 -1.64 -11.75
C SER A 159 24.70 -1.56 -10.53
N TRP A 160 25.08 -0.76 -9.53
CA TRP A 160 24.29 -0.48 -8.34
C TRP A 160 22.96 0.18 -8.67
N ASN A 161 22.99 1.26 -9.46
CA ASN A 161 21.78 1.99 -9.86
C ASN A 161 20.84 1.13 -10.72
N ARG A 162 21.38 0.19 -11.49
CA ARG A 162 20.60 -0.78 -12.27
C ARG A 162 19.87 -1.76 -11.35
N GLU A 163 20.57 -2.35 -10.38
CA GLU A 163 19.96 -3.29 -9.43
C GLU A 163 18.96 -2.62 -8.49
N ILE A 164 19.26 -1.41 -8.02
CA ILE A 164 18.32 -0.58 -7.27
C ILE A 164 17.02 -0.37 -8.06
N ARG A 165 17.13 0.06 -9.32
CA ARG A 165 15.96 0.32 -10.16
C ARG A 165 15.14 -0.94 -10.35
N LYS A 166 15.77 -2.06 -10.68
CA LYS A 166 15.11 -3.37 -10.81
C LYS A 166 14.37 -3.74 -9.52
N ASN A 167 15.04 -3.69 -8.37
CA ASN A 167 14.45 -4.04 -7.08
C ASN A 167 13.26 -3.13 -6.74
N VAL A 168 13.38 -1.82 -6.99
CA VAL A 168 12.26 -0.88 -6.80
C VAL A 168 11.08 -1.20 -7.72
N PHE A 169 11.32 -1.49 -9.01
CA PHE A 169 10.25 -1.87 -9.95
C PHE A 169 9.57 -3.17 -9.55
N ILE A 170 10.32 -4.19 -9.09
CA ILE A 170 9.74 -5.44 -8.60
C ILE A 170 8.81 -5.16 -7.41
N TRP A 171 9.23 -4.34 -6.45
CA TRP A 171 8.39 -4.00 -5.30
C TRP A 171 7.15 -3.18 -5.69
N ILE A 172 7.27 -2.25 -6.64
CA ILE A 172 6.11 -1.52 -7.19
C ILE A 172 5.13 -2.50 -7.84
N ALA A 173 5.60 -3.48 -8.61
CA ALA A 173 4.76 -4.50 -9.22
C ALA A 173 4.06 -5.37 -8.16
N ILE A 174 4.78 -5.79 -7.10
CA ILE A 174 4.20 -6.52 -5.97
C ILE A 174 3.08 -5.70 -5.31
N LEU A 175 3.31 -4.42 -5.05
CA LEU A 175 2.30 -3.53 -4.48
C LEU A 175 1.08 -3.38 -5.39
N ALA A 176 1.29 -3.22 -6.70
CA ALA A 176 0.19 -3.15 -7.66
C ALA A 176 -0.65 -4.43 -7.65
N VAL A 177 0.00 -5.60 -7.60
CA VAL A 177 -0.70 -6.89 -7.50
C VAL A 177 -1.48 -6.99 -6.18
N ILE A 178 -0.91 -6.58 -5.05
CA ILE A 178 -1.62 -6.56 -3.75
C ILE A 178 -2.85 -5.66 -3.81
N ILE A 179 -2.72 -4.47 -4.40
CA ILE A 179 -3.85 -3.55 -4.56
C ILE A 179 -4.94 -4.18 -5.44
N ILE A 180 -4.57 -4.76 -6.58
CA ILE A 180 -5.53 -5.45 -7.49
C ILE A 180 -6.21 -6.63 -6.78
N LEU A 181 -5.46 -7.44 -6.04
CA LEU A 181 -6.02 -8.57 -5.27
C LEU A 181 -6.92 -8.09 -4.12
N SER A 182 -6.60 -6.96 -3.50
CA SER A 182 -7.46 -6.37 -2.47
C SER A 182 -8.76 -5.81 -3.04
N THR A 183 -8.75 -5.24 -4.25
CA THR A 183 -9.96 -4.70 -4.89
C THR A 183 -10.83 -5.81 -5.48
N THR A 184 -10.25 -6.81 -6.15
CA THR A 184 -11.00 -8.00 -6.59
C THR A 184 -11.47 -8.82 -5.39
N GLY A 185 -10.66 -8.92 -4.35
CA GLY A 185 -11.01 -9.48 -3.05
C GLY A 185 -12.17 -8.75 -2.40
N THR A 186 -12.28 -7.41 -2.45
CA THR A 186 -13.47 -6.72 -1.92
C THR A 186 -14.72 -6.91 -2.76
N CYS A 187 -14.60 -7.06 -4.10
CA CYS A 187 -15.75 -7.40 -4.95
C CYS A 187 -16.22 -8.83 -4.67
N SER A 188 -15.29 -9.78 -4.60
CA SER A 188 -15.56 -11.19 -4.31
C SER A 188 -15.92 -11.43 -2.85
N VAL A 189 -15.40 -10.68 -1.88
CA VAL A 189 -15.80 -10.77 -0.46
C VAL A 189 -17.10 -10.03 -0.23
N SER A 190 -17.45 -8.98 -0.99
CA SER A 190 -18.81 -8.45 -0.95
C SER A 190 -19.81 -9.44 -1.56
N SER A 191 -19.41 -10.18 -2.60
CA SER A 191 -20.25 -11.25 -3.16
C SER A 191 -20.21 -12.52 -2.33
N ILE A 192 -19.12 -12.87 -1.64
CA ILE A 192 -18.94 -14.05 -0.76
C ILE A 192 -19.46 -13.76 0.65
N VAL A 193 -19.44 -12.52 1.14
CA VAL A 193 -20.12 -12.12 2.38
C VAL A 193 -21.60 -12.00 2.09
N LYS A 194 -22.02 -11.44 0.94
CA LYS A 194 -23.41 -11.61 0.49
C LYS A 194 -23.73 -13.09 0.33
N GLU A 195 -22.92 -13.89 -0.34
CA GLU A 195 -23.17 -15.31 -0.59
C GLU A 195 -22.95 -16.18 0.64
N ASN A 196 -22.26 -15.80 1.72
CA ASN A 196 -22.19 -16.58 2.96
C ASN A 196 -23.27 -16.13 3.95
N THR A 197 -23.59 -14.83 4.02
CA THR A 197 -24.77 -14.36 4.78
C THR A 197 -26.08 -14.75 4.10
N VAL A 198 -26.07 -14.90 2.78
CA VAL A 198 -27.18 -15.43 1.98
C VAL A 198 -27.10 -16.97 1.97
N SER A 199 -25.98 -17.65 1.68
CA SER A 199 -25.97 -19.12 1.57
C SER A 199 -26.03 -19.88 2.90
N GLU A 200 -25.63 -19.30 4.04
CA GLU A 200 -25.92 -19.95 5.34
C GLU A 200 -27.41 -19.84 5.70
N VAL A 201 -28.18 -18.96 5.03
CA VAL A 201 -29.63 -18.77 5.22
C VAL A 201 -30.47 -19.29 4.04
N VAL A 202 -29.90 -19.43 2.84
CA VAL A 202 -30.62 -19.74 1.60
C VAL A 202 -30.66 -21.22 1.28
N ASP A 203 -29.85 -22.08 1.89
CA ASP A 203 -29.91 -23.51 1.60
C ASP A 203 -30.96 -24.29 2.43
N LYS A 204 -31.96 -23.60 3.02
CA LYS A 204 -33.10 -24.29 3.67
C LYS A 204 -34.38 -23.48 3.95
N SER A 205 -34.73 -22.45 3.16
CA SER A 205 -36.08 -21.88 3.25
C SER A 205 -36.90 -22.19 1.99
N ASP A 206 -37.62 -23.31 2.02
CA ASP A 206 -38.73 -23.58 1.11
C ASP A 206 -39.89 -22.62 1.42
N TRP A 207 -39.70 -21.33 1.14
CA TRP A 207 -40.69 -20.27 1.45
C TRP A 207 -42.06 -20.58 0.84
N LYS A 208 -42.09 -21.32 -0.29
CA LYS A 208 -43.33 -21.81 -0.91
C LYS A 208 -44.06 -22.82 -0.04
N GLU A 209 -43.33 -23.70 0.64
CA GLU A 209 -43.90 -24.66 1.59
C GLU A 209 -44.41 -23.93 2.83
N ASN A 210 -43.71 -22.90 3.33
CA ASN A 210 -44.14 -22.11 4.47
C ASN A 210 -45.37 -21.24 4.17
N VAL A 211 -45.45 -20.66 2.97
CA VAL A 211 -46.68 -19.99 2.50
C VAL A 211 -47.82 -20.99 2.39
N LYS A 212 -47.57 -22.18 1.85
CA LYS A 212 -48.60 -23.24 1.76
C LYS A 212 -49.05 -23.71 3.14
N ALA A 213 -48.12 -23.88 4.08
CA ALA A 213 -48.38 -24.24 5.47
C ALA A 213 -49.24 -23.17 6.15
N TYR A 214 -48.89 -21.89 6.00
CA TYR A 214 -49.67 -20.76 6.51
C TYR A 214 -51.10 -20.77 5.95
N LEU A 215 -51.26 -20.95 4.65
CA LEU A 215 -52.59 -21.00 4.01
C LEU A 215 -53.42 -22.21 4.45
N SER A 216 -52.78 -23.30 4.87
CA SER A 216 -53.45 -24.50 5.42
C SER A 216 -53.61 -24.50 6.94
N ALA A 217 -53.03 -23.53 7.65
CA ALA A 217 -53.09 -23.41 9.10
C ALA A 217 -54.50 -22.98 9.57
N SER A 218 -54.79 -23.18 10.85
CA SER A 218 -56.06 -22.76 11.44
C SER A 218 -56.20 -21.23 11.48
N GLU A 219 -57.42 -20.70 11.51
CA GLU A 219 -57.66 -19.24 11.58
C GLU A 219 -56.96 -18.60 12.81
N GLN A 220 -56.90 -19.32 13.94
CA GLN A 220 -56.23 -18.86 15.16
C GLN A 220 -54.72 -18.71 14.98
N GLU A 221 -54.09 -19.65 14.26
CA GLU A 221 -52.65 -19.58 13.95
C GLU A 221 -52.36 -18.52 12.91
N GLN A 222 -53.22 -18.41 11.88
CA GLN A 222 -53.12 -17.33 10.89
C GLN A 222 -53.33 -15.95 11.51
N ASP A 223 -54.03 -15.84 12.64
CA ASP A 223 -54.22 -14.61 13.41
C ASP A 223 -53.04 -14.17 14.25
N ASN A 224 -52.02 -15.02 14.39
CA ASN A 224 -50.80 -14.68 15.09
C ASN A 224 -49.95 -13.67 14.27
N PRO A 225 -49.73 -12.44 14.78
CA PRO A 225 -48.93 -11.43 14.08
C PRO A 225 -47.47 -11.84 13.89
N GLU A 226 -46.89 -12.63 14.81
CA GLU A 226 -45.51 -13.10 14.71
C GLU A 226 -45.35 -14.13 13.59
N TYR A 227 -46.35 -15.00 13.40
CA TYR A 227 -46.34 -16.01 12.35
C TYR A 227 -46.41 -15.35 10.96
N ARG A 228 -47.27 -14.34 10.80
CA ARG A 228 -47.36 -13.52 9.58
C ARG A 228 -46.04 -12.84 9.25
N LEU A 229 -45.41 -12.23 10.25
CA LEU A 229 -44.13 -11.54 10.09
C LEU A 229 -43.02 -12.51 9.69
N THR A 230 -43.03 -13.73 10.26
CA THR A 230 -42.08 -14.79 9.93
C THR A 230 -42.19 -15.19 8.46
N VAL A 231 -43.40 -15.50 8.00
CA VAL A 231 -43.64 -15.88 6.60
C VAL A 231 -43.23 -14.77 5.63
N VAL A 232 -43.54 -13.51 5.94
CA VAL A 232 -43.11 -12.37 5.10
C VAL A 232 -41.59 -12.23 5.06
N ASN A 233 -40.91 -12.36 6.20
CA ASN A 233 -39.45 -12.31 6.26
C ASN A 233 -38.81 -13.43 5.44
N GLU A 234 -39.33 -14.66 5.51
CA GLU A 234 -38.80 -15.79 4.74
C GLU A 234 -38.89 -15.56 3.22
N ILE A 235 -40.01 -15.01 2.73
CA ILE A 235 -40.15 -14.67 1.29
C ILE A 235 -39.15 -13.57 0.88
N ILE A 236 -38.94 -12.58 1.75
CA ILE A 236 -38.00 -11.48 1.54
C ILE A 236 -36.55 -11.97 1.55
N THR A 237 -36.20 -12.84 2.50
CA THR A 237 -34.88 -13.47 2.62
C THR A 237 -34.57 -14.38 1.43
N ALA A 238 -35.59 -15.04 0.86
CA ALA A 238 -35.49 -15.78 -0.40
C ALA A 238 -35.36 -14.87 -1.65
N GLY A 239 -35.33 -13.56 -1.48
CA GLY A 239 -35.18 -12.57 -2.56
C GLY A 239 -36.44 -12.37 -3.41
N GLN A 240 -37.59 -12.91 -3.01
CA GLN A 240 -38.83 -12.88 -3.79
C GLN A 240 -39.74 -11.70 -3.41
N MET A 241 -39.26 -10.47 -3.59
CA MET A 241 -39.97 -9.25 -3.14
C MET A 241 -41.38 -9.10 -3.74
N SER A 242 -41.56 -9.44 -5.02
CA SER A 242 -42.87 -9.36 -5.69
C SER A 242 -43.90 -10.35 -5.11
N GLU A 243 -43.45 -11.51 -4.62
CA GLU A 243 -44.32 -12.50 -4.00
C GLU A 243 -44.64 -12.12 -2.55
N ALA A 244 -43.70 -11.47 -1.84
CA ALA A 244 -43.95 -10.93 -0.51
C ALA A 244 -45.01 -9.83 -0.54
N GLU A 245 -44.93 -8.92 -1.53
CA GLU A 245 -45.94 -7.90 -1.78
C GLU A 245 -47.31 -8.54 -2.05
N LYS A 246 -47.37 -9.51 -2.97
CA LYS A 246 -48.62 -10.19 -3.33
C LYS A 246 -49.24 -10.91 -2.13
N PHE A 247 -48.43 -11.67 -1.40
CA PHE A 247 -48.88 -12.39 -0.20
C PHE A 247 -49.44 -11.42 0.86
N PHE A 248 -48.77 -10.29 1.07
CA PHE A 248 -49.21 -9.24 2.01
C PHE A 248 -50.56 -8.64 1.61
N LEU A 249 -50.69 -8.23 0.33
CA LEU A 249 -51.92 -7.62 -0.19
C LEU A 249 -53.11 -8.59 -0.15
N ASP A 250 -52.87 -9.87 -0.43
CA ASP A 250 -53.92 -10.88 -0.52
C ASP A 250 -54.35 -11.41 0.86
N ASN A 251 -53.44 -11.52 1.84
CA ASN A 251 -53.69 -12.31 3.06
C ASN A 251 -53.52 -11.58 4.39
N LEU A 252 -52.84 -10.43 4.41
CA LEU A 252 -52.39 -9.77 5.66
C LEU A 252 -53.00 -8.38 5.88
N MET A 253 -53.36 -7.68 4.81
CA MET A 253 -53.87 -6.30 4.89
C MET A 253 -55.16 -6.21 5.75
N GLY A 254 -55.19 -5.27 6.70
CA GLY A 254 -56.34 -5.03 7.57
C GLY A 254 -56.38 -5.89 8.85
N LYS A 255 -55.46 -6.85 8.99
CA LYS A 255 -55.34 -7.71 10.16
C LYS A 255 -54.42 -7.11 11.22
N ILE A 256 -54.46 -7.66 12.44
CA ILE A 256 -53.58 -7.21 13.54
C ILE A 256 -52.12 -7.50 13.18
N GLY A 257 -51.26 -6.48 13.22
CA GLY A 257 -49.84 -6.58 12.88
C GLY A 257 -49.50 -6.32 11.40
N ASP A 258 -50.48 -5.91 10.58
CA ASP A 258 -50.28 -5.57 9.16
C ASP A 258 -49.22 -4.48 8.93
N MET A 259 -49.15 -3.49 9.82
CA MET A 259 -48.14 -2.42 9.77
C MET A 259 -46.70 -2.96 9.84
N GLU A 260 -46.41 -3.90 10.75
CA GLU A 260 -45.05 -4.43 10.91
C GLU A 260 -44.63 -5.25 9.69
N CYS A 261 -45.56 -6.03 9.12
CA CYS A 261 -45.31 -6.76 7.87
C CYS A 261 -45.07 -5.80 6.69
N ALA A 262 -45.89 -4.74 6.54
CA ALA A 262 -45.72 -3.74 5.50
C ALA A 262 -44.39 -2.98 5.65
N LYS A 263 -44.01 -2.66 6.89
CA LYS A 263 -42.76 -1.97 7.22
C LYS A 263 -41.54 -2.77 6.78
N VAL A 264 -41.52 -4.09 7.03
CA VAL A 264 -40.43 -4.96 6.61
C VAL A 264 -40.32 -5.00 5.08
N ILE A 265 -41.43 -5.10 4.35
CA ILE A 265 -41.42 -5.06 2.88
C ILE A 265 -40.87 -3.73 2.36
N VAL A 266 -41.32 -2.60 2.91
CA VAL A 266 -40.83 -1.26 2.53
C VAL A 266 -39.33 -1.11 2.82
N MET A 267 -38.87 -1.52 4.01
CA MET A 267 -37.46 -1.48 4.37
C MET A 267 -36.61 -2.38 3.47
N ALA A 268 -37.13 -3.54 3.05
CA ALA A 268 -36.46 -4.42 2.13
C ALA A 268 -36.23 -3.77 0.75
N TYR A 269 -37.24 -3.07 0.21
CA TYR A 269 -37.07 -2.29 -1.04
C TYR A 269 -36.08 -1.13 -0.87
N VAL A 270 -36.15 -0.40 0.23
CA VAL A 270 -35.23 0.72 0.52
C VAL A 270 -33.79 0.23 0.65
N ASN A 271 -33.56 -0.88 1.36
CA ASN A 271 -32.24 -1.49 1.52
C ASN A 271 -31.66 -2.00 0.20
N ASN A 272 -32.52 -2.42 -0.73
CA ASN A 272 -32.12 -2.83 -2.09
C ASN A 272 -31.95 -1.64 -3.06
N GLY A 273 -32.15 -0.40 -2.59
CA GLY A 273 -32.01 0.81 -3.41
C GLY A 273 -33.21 1.09 -4.34
N ASP A 274 -34.30 0.33 -4.21
CA ASP A 274 -35.46 0.36 -5.10
C ASP A 274 -36.60 1.21 -4.50
N LYS A 275 -36.36 2.51 -4.41
CA LYS A 275 -37.30 3.45 -3.79
C LYS A 275 -38.60 3.64 -4.58
N ASP A 276 -38.59 3.38 -5.88
CA ASP A 276 -39.77 3.58 -6.74
C ASP A 276 -40.78 2.45 -6.58
N ASN A 277 -40.32 1.19 -6.44
CA ASN A 277 -41.18 0.08 -6.09
C ASN A 277 -41.68 0.19 -4.64
N ALA A 278 -40.86 0.67 -3.71
CA ALA A 278 -41.30 0.96 -2.34
C ALA A 278 -42.46 1.97 -2.30
N LYS A 279 -42.37 3.08 -3.06
CA LYS A 279 -43.47 4.06 -3.20
C LYS A 279 -44.72 3.44 -3.80
N THR A 280 -44.55 2.57 -4.79
CA THR A 280 -45.66 1.90 -5.48
C THR A 280 -46.38 0.94 -4.54
N PHE A 281 -45.64 0.18 -3.73
CA PHE A 281 -46.18 -0.71 -2.71
C PHE A 281 -46.98 0.05 -1.64
N VAL A 282 -46.44 1.15 -1.10
CA VAL A 282 -47.15 1.97 -0.10
C VAL A 282 -48.48 2.50 -0.65
N LYS A 283 -48.53 2.91 -1.93
CA LYS A 283 -49.79 3.33 -2.58
C LYS A 283 -50.82 2.21 -2.69
N LYS A 284 -50.40 0.95 -2.78
CA LYS A 284 -51.30 -0.22 -2.85
C LYS A 284 -51.84 -0.62 -1.47
N CYS A 285 -51.22 -0.17 -0.37
CA CYS A 285 -51.65 -0.45 1.01
C CYS A 285 -52.88 0.39 1.43
N THR A 286 -54.01 0.24 0.72
CA THR A 286 -55.19 1.10 0.88
C THR A 286 -56.15 0.63 1.98
N ALA A 287 -56.16 -0.67 2.30
CA ALA A 287 -57.05 -1.27 3.30
C ALA A 287 -56.35 -1.66 4.60
N MET A 288 -55.28 -0.92 4.96
CA MET A 288 -54.61 -1.09 6.25
C MET A 288 -55.57 -0.86 7.42
N ARG A 289 -55.35 -1.56 8.53
CA ARG A 289 -56.21 -1.51 9.71
C ARG A 289 -56.33 -0.10 10.29
N TYR A 290 -55.22 0.64 10.32
CA TYR A 290 -55.20 2.03 10.76
C TYR A 290 -54.73 2.95 9.63
N LYS A 291 -55.54 3.96 9.30
CA LYS A 291 -55.20 4.96 8.28
C LYS A 291 -53.90 5.73 8.59
N SER A 292 -53.58 5.90 9.87
CA SER A 292 -52.33 6.52 10.32
C SER A 292 -51.08 5.74 9.92
N ASP A 293 -51.19 4.43 9.68
CA ASP A 293 -50.03 3.60 9.39
C ASP A 293 -49.52 3.81 7.96
N ILE A 294 -50.39 4.19 7.03
CA ILE A 294 -49.98 4.59 5.67
C ILE A 294 -49.03 5.79 5.76
N GLN A 295 -49.35 6.79 6.60
CA GLN A 295 -48.49 7.96 6.80
C GLN A 295 -47.15 7.60 7.46
N LYS A 296 -47.11 6.58 8.32
CA LYS A 296 -45.87 6.05 8.89
C LYS A 296 -45.01 5.36 7.81
N LEU A 297 -45.62 4.57 6.92
CA LEU A 297 -44.92 3.93 5.81
C LEU A 297 -44.37 4.96 4.81
N GLU A 298 -45.13 6.02 4.52
CA GLU A 298 -44.65 7.13 3.68
C GLU A 298 -43.44 7.86 4.29
N ASN A 299 -43.38 7.99 5.62
CA ASN A 299 -42.22 8.59 6.29
C ASN A 299 -40.94 7.74 6.18
N LEU A 300 -41.05 6.42 5.98
CA LEU A 300 -39.88 5.54 5.77
C LEU A 300 -39.26 5.71 4.38
N LEU A 301 -39.95 6.38 3.45
CA LEU A 301 -39.49 6.63 2.09
C LEU A 301 -38.72 7.94 1.93
N LYS A 302 -38.69 8.78 2.96
CA LYS A 302 -37.94 10.05 3.02
C LYS A 302 -36.48 9.77 3.35
#